data_AF-A0A960CII3-F1
#
_entry.id   AF-A0A960CII3-F1
#
_cell.length_a   1.000
_cell.length_b   1.000
_cell.length_c   1.000
_cell.angle_alpha   90.00
_cell.angle_beta   90.00
_cell.angle_gamma   90.00
#
_symmetry.space_group_name_H-M   'P 1'
#
loop_
_entity.id
_entity.type
_entity.pdbx_description
1 polymer ?
#
loop_
_entity_poly.entity_id
_entity_poly.type
_entity_poly.pdbx_seq_one_letter_code
_entity_poly.pdbx_strand_id
1 'polypeptide(L)'
;DGDGSMHDLLMSNFFAQTQVLAFGKTAEEIAAEGTPAEVVPHKVMPGNRPSTSILANRLTPSVLGQLIALYEHQVFTEGVVWGIDSFDQWGVELGKTQAKALLPVITDDGSPAKQSDSSTDELVRRYREERGRVR
;
A
#
# COMPACT_ATOMS: atom_id res chain seq x y z
N ASP A 1 16.32 2.35 -26.91
CA ASP A 1 16.89 3.40 -27.78
C ASP A 1 16.33 4.75 -27.36
N GLY A 2 16.93 5.36 -26.33
CA GLY A 2 16.42 6.50 -25.57
C GLY A 2 16.53 7.84 -26.30
N ASP A 3 15.89 7.95 -27.45
CA ASP A 3 15.70 9.22 -28.15
C ASP A 3 14.36 9.84 -27.67
N GLY A 4 14.44 10.91 -26.86
CA GLY A 4 13.28 11.59 -26.27
C GLY A 4 13.53 12.16 -24.87
N SER A 5 12.76 13.18 -24.48
CA SER A 5 12.78 13.73 -23.12
C SER A 5 12.38 12.65 -22.10
N MET A 6 13.14 12.48 -21.01
CA MET A 6 12.77 11.58 -19.91
C MET A 6 11.38 11.90 -19.33
N HIS A 7 10.96 13.17 -19.39
CA HIS A 7 9.62 13.57 -18.99
C HIS A 7 8.56 13.04 -19.96
N ASP A 8 8.82 13.08 -21.27
CA ASP A 8 7.88 12.57 -22.26
C ASP A 8 7.79 11.03 -22.20
N LEU A 9 8.88 10.34 -21.86
CA LEU A 9 8.87 8.91 -21.56
C LEU A 9 8.03 8.58 -20.31
N LEU A 10 8.09 9.41 -19.27
CA LEU A 10 7.21 9.25 -18.11
C LEU A 10 5.74 9.45 -18.51
N MET A 11 5.46 10.52 -19.25
CA MET A 11 4.09 10.86 -19.63
C MET A 11 3.49 9.86 -20.63
N SER A 12 4.28 9.28 -21.53
CA SER A 12 3.81 8.21 -22.43
C SER A 12 3.33 6.99 -21.65
N ASN A 13 4.06 6.60 -20.60
CA ASN A 13 3.64 5.52 -19.70
C ASN A 13 2.37 5.89 -18.92
N PHE A 14 2.28 7.11 -18.37
CA PHE A 14 1.10 7.59 -17.65
C PHE A 14 -0.18 7.47 -18.50
N PHE A 15 -0.13 7.95 -19.75
CA PHE A 15 -1.28 7.87 -20.65
C PHE A 15 -1.58 6.42 -21.07
N ALA A 16 -0.55 5.65 -21.45
CA ALA A 16 -0.73 4.28 -21.92
C ALA A 16 -1.34 3.36 -20.85
N GLN A 17 -0.93 3.48 -19.58
CA GLN A 17 -1.42 2.59 -18.52
C GLN A 17 -2.92 2.76 -18.26
N THR A 18 -3.43 4.00 -18.22
CA THR A 18 -4.86 4.23 -18.00
C THR A 18 -5.72 3.73 -19.17
N GLN A 19 -5.21 3.84 -20.40
CA GLN A 19 -5.82 3.25 -21.59
C GLN A 19 -5.86 1.72 -21.51
N VAL A 20 -4.74 1.08 -21.19
CA VAL A 20 -4.64 -0.39 -21.10
C VAL A 20 -5.53 -0.95 -19.99
N LEU A 21 -5.62 -0.27 -18.84
CA LEU A 21 -6.53 -0.65 -17.76
C LEU A 21 -8.01 -0.59 -18.20
N ALA A 22 -8.39 0.46 -18.93
CA ALA A 22 -9.77 0.65 -19.38
C ALA A 22 -10.17 -0.36 -20.46
N PHE A 23 -9.34 -0.53 -21.49
CA PHE A 23 -9.74 -1.26 -22.71
C PHE A 23 -9.16 -2.67 -22.80
N GLY A 24 -8.06 -2.94 -22.11
CA GLY A 24 -7.41 -4.24 -22.16
C GLY A 24 -6.99 -4.62 -23.58
N LYS A 25 -7.06 -5.92 -23.86
CA LYS A 25 -6.73 -6.56 -25.14
C LYS A 25 -7.33 -7.96 -25.20
N THR A 26 -8.13 -8.20 -26.22
CA THR A 26 -8.90 -9.44 -26.42
C THR A 26 -8.03 -10.58 -26.95
N ALA A 27 -8.52 -11.82 -26.82
CA ALA A 27 -7.85 -13.00 -27.35
C ALA A 27 -7.70 -12.94 -28.88
N GLU A 28 -8.69 -12.38 -29.59
CA GLU A 28 -8.65 -12.21 -31.06
C GLU A 28 -7.53 -11.24 -31.47
N GLU A 29 -7.43 -10.09 -30.81
CA GLU A 29 -6.35 -9.12 -31.07
C GLU A 29 -4.96 -9.72 -30.79
N ILE A 30 -4.82 -10.51 -29.73
CA ILE A 30 -3.55 -11.16 -29.38
C ILE A 30 -3.18 -12.26 -30.38
N ALA A 31 -4.16 -13.04 -30.84
CA ALA A 31 -3.95 -14.07 -31.85
C ALA A 31 -3.58 -13.45 -33.20
N ALA A 32 -4.18 -12.31 -33.57
CA ALA A 32 -3.87 -11.57 -34.80
C ALA A 32 -2.41 -11.05 -34.82
N GLU A 33 -1.77 -10.88 -33.67
CA GLU A 33 -0.34 -10.55 -33.55
C GLU A 33 0.61 -11.73 -33.77
N GLY A 34 0.08 -12.92 -34.08
CA GLY A 34 0.86 -14.13 -34.28
C GLY A 34 1.32 -14.79 -32.97
N THR A 35 0.67 -14.49 -31.84
CA THR A 35 0.94 -15.19 -30.58
C THR A 35 0.50 -16.67 -30.70
N PRO A 36 1.35 -17.66 -30.32
CA PRO A 36 0.96 -19.07 -30.32
C PRO A 36 -0.31 -19.31 -29.51
N ALA A 37 -1.21 -20.16 -30.02
CA ALA A 37 -2.56 -20.33 -29.48
C ALA A 37 -2.57 -20.72 -27.98
N GLU A 38 -1.60 -21.52 -27.56
CA GLU A 38 -1.38 -21.94 -26.17
C GLU A 38 -0.93 -20.79 -25.25
N VAL A 39 -0.34 -19.74 -25.81
CA VAL A 39 0.13 -18.55 -25.07
C VAL A 39 -0.95 -17.46 -25.00
N VAL A 40 -1.88 -17.42 -25.95
CA VAL A 40 -2.94 -16.38 -26.03
C VAL A 40 -3.67 -16.17 -24.69
N PRO A 41 -4.16 -17.21 -23.98
CA PRO A 41 -4.90 -17.02 -22.73
C PRO A 41 -4.10 -16.31 -21.64
N HIS A 42 -2.78 -16.44 -21.64
CA HIS A 42 -1.88 -15.81 -20.66
C HIS A 42 -1.60 -14.33 -20.95
N LYS A 43 -1.92 -13.85 -22.16
CA LYS A 43 -1.71 -12.47 -22.57
C LYS A 43 -3.01 -11.64 -22.59
N VAL A 44 -4.17 -12.26 -22.44
CA VAL A 44 -5.47 -11.56 -22.43
C VAL A 44 -5.47 -10.53 -21.30
N MET A 45 -5.78 -9.29 -21.66
CA MET A 45 -6.00 -8.21 -20.71
C MET A 45 -7.50 -7.91 -20.71
N PRO A 46 -8.26 -8.25 -19.66
CA PRO A 46 -9.72 -8.12 -19.69
C PRO A 46 -10.24 -6.68 -19.72
N GLY A 47 -9.37 -5.69 -19.48
CA GLY A 47 -9.78 -4.28 -19.40
C GLY A 47 -10.78 -4.04 -18.28
N ASN A 48 -11.65 -3.04 -18.47
CA ASN A 48 -12.72 -2.65 -17.54
C ASN A 48 -12.23 -2.37 -16.10
N ARG A 49 -11.03 -1.79 -15.98
CA ARG A 49 -10.45 -1.34 -14.72
C ARG A 49 -10.49 0.19 -14.68
N PRO A 50 -11.34 0.81 -13.84
CA PRO A 50 -11.48 2.25 -13.82
C PRO A 50 -10.23 2.94 -13.29
N SER A 51 -9.96 4.15 -13.77
CA SER A 51 -8.90 5.02 -13.27
C SER A 51 -9.34 6.48 -13.31
N THR A 52 -8.73 7.33 -12.48
CA THR A 52 -8.88 8.78 -12.53
C THR A 52 -7.50 9.37 -12.81
N SER A 53 -7.38 10.16 -13.88
CA SER A 53 -6.14 10.84 -14.25
C SER A 53 -6.18 12.30 -13.81
N ILE A 54 -5.28 12.68 -12.90
CA ILE A 54 -5.11 14.06 -12.45
C ILE A 54 -3.83 14.60 -13.06
N LEU A 55 -3.95 15.56 -14.00
CA LEU A 55 -2.82 16.18 -14.67
C LEU A 55 -2.71 17.65 -14.28
N ALA A 56 -1.56 18.05 -13.74
CA ALA A 56 -1.25 19.43 -13.41
C ALA A 56 -0.09 19.94 -14.29
N ASN A 57 -0.04 21.25 -14.55
CA ASN A 57 0.95 21.86 -15.44
C ASN A 57 2.41 21.68 -14.97
N ARG A 58 2.65 21.76 -13.65
CA ARG A 58 3.95 21.56 -13.01
C ARG A 58 3.74 21.31 -11.52
N LEU A 59 4.54 20.42 -10.93
CA LEU A 59 4.61 20.28 -9.47
C LEU A 59 5.29 21.51 -8.86
N THR A 60 4.48 22.38 -8.28
CA THR A 60 4.88 23.58 -7.53
C THR A 60 4.38 23.47 -6.10
N PRO A 61 4.85 24.31 -5.15
CA PRO A 61 4.31 24.28 -3.77
C PRO A 61 2.79 24.46 -3.73
N SER A 62 2.22 25.31 -4.59
CA SER A 62 0.78 25.49 -4.69
C SER A 62 0.07 24.24 -5.20
N VAL A 63 0.57 23.60 -6.26
CA VAL A 63 -0.02 22.36 -6.80
C VAL A 63 0.09 21.21 -5.80
N LEU A 64 1.19 21.12 -5.05
CA LEU A 64 1.31 20.14 -3.98
C LEU A 64 0.25 20.35 -2.89
N GLY A 65 0.04 21.60 -2.45
CA GLY A 65 -1.02 21.93 -1.50
C GLY A 65 -2.42 21.59 -2.01
N GLN A 66 -2.69 21.85 -3.29
CA GLN A 66 -3.96 21.48 -3.95
C GLN A 66 -4.18 19.95 -3.96
N LEU A 67 -3.13 19.17 -4.27
CA LEU A 67 -3.22 17.70 -4.27
C LEU A 67 -3.48 17.17 -2.86
N ILE A 68 -2.81 17.70 -1.83
CA ILE A 68 -3.05 17.30 -0.45
C ILE A 68 -4.49 17.62 -0.04
N ALA A 69 -4.93 18.87 -0.25
CA ALA A 69 -6.28 19.31 0.11
C ALA A 69 -7.37 18.53 -0.65
N LEU A 70 -7.12 18.16 -1.92
CA LEU A 70 -8.01 17.28 -2.69
C LEU A 70 -8.24 15.96 -1.96
N TYR A 71 -7.16 15.27 -1.56
CA TYR A 71 -7.29 13.99 -0.85
C TYR A 71 -7.86 14.12 0.57
N GLU A 72 -7.53 15.18 1.30
CA GLU A 72 -8.14 15.48 2.60
C GLU A 72 -9.67 15.60 2.48
N HIS A 73 -10.16 16.30 1.46
CA HIS A 73 -11.59 16.48 1.24
C HIS A 73 -12.29 15.26 0.65
N GLN A 74 -11.59 14.42 -0.12
CA GLN A 74 -12.12 13.11 -0.54
C GLN A 74 -12.35 12.22 0.69
N VAL A 75 -11.33 12.06 1.54
CA VAL A 75 -11.42 11.26 2.77
C VAL A 75 -12.51 11.79 3.70
N PHE A 76 -12.59 13.11 3.88
CA PHE A 76 -13.67 13.74 4.66
C PHE A 76 -15.06 13.40 4.10
N THR A 77 -15.24 13.53 2.79
CA THR A 77 -16.55 13.27 2.15
C THR A 77 -16.96 11.81 2.31
N GLU A 78 -16.03 10.87 2.12
CA GLU A 78 -16.27 9.43 2.36
C GLU A 78 -16.67 9.16 3.81
N GLY A 79 -15.99 9.78 4.78
CA GLY A 79 -16.32 9.69 6.20
C GLY A 79 -17.73 10.18 6.53
N VAL A 80 -18.12 11.33 5.98
CA VAL A 80 -19.47 11.90 6.13
C VAL A 80 -20.52 10.96 5.55
N VAL A 81 -20.28 10.40 4.36
CA VAL A 81 -21.19 9.43 3.72
C VAL A 81 -21.36 8.17 4.57
N TRP A 82 -20.28 7.65 5.16
CA TRP A 82 -20.32 6.47 6.01
C TRP A 82 -20.78 6.74 7.45
N GLY A 83 -20.91 8.02 7.85
CA GLY A 83 -21.32 8.39 9.20
C GLY A 83 -20.30 8.02 10.28
N ILE A 84 -19.00 8.05 9.94
CA ILE A 84 -17.89 7.77 10.86
C ILE A 84 -17.14 9.05 11.22
N ASP A 85 -16.43 9.04 12.35
CA ASP A 85 -15.51 10.13 12.70
C ASP A 85 -14.16 9.93 11.99
N SER A 86 -13.90 10.71 10.95
CA SER A 86 -12.62 10.70 10.21
C SER A 86 -11.47 11.39 10.93
N PHE A 87 -11.71 11.96 12.11
CA PHE A 87 -10.73 12.76 12.84
C PHE A 87 -10.31 12.12 14.17
N ASP A 88 -10.86 10.95 14.52
CA ASP A 88 -10.38 10.15 15.65
C ASP A 88 -9.41 9.05 15.20
N GLN A 89 -8.69 8.47 16.17
CA GLN A 89 -7.78 7.35 15.94
C GLN A 89 -7.69 6.40 17.14
N TRP A 90 -8.81 6.08 17.79
CA TRP A 90 -8.81 5.31 19.05
C TRP A 90 -8.11 3.95 18.95
N GLY A 91 -8.14 3.33 17.77
CA GLY A 91 -7.55 2.01 17.52
C GLY A 91 -6.05 1.90 17.78
N VAL A 92 -5.31 3.02 17.91
CA VAL A 92 -3.86 2.99 18.17
C VAL A 92 -3.50 2.80 19.65
N GLU A 93 -4.44 3.06 20.56
CA GLU A 93 -4.12 3.22 21.99
C GLU A 93 -3.80 1.89 22.69
N LEU A 94 -4.48 0.81 22.31
CA LEU A 94 -4.22 -0.50 22.87
C LEU A 94 -2.79 -0.98 22.54
N GLY A 95 -2.36 -0.82 21.29
CA GLY A 95 -1.02 -1.20 20.85
C GLY A 95 0.07 -0.44 21.61
N LYS A 96 -0.10 0.88 21.81
CA LYS A 96 0.84 1.69 22.59
C LYS A 96 0.91 1.23 24.05
N THR A 97 -0.23 0.95 24.66
CA THR A 97 -0.30 0.48 26.05
C THR A 97 0.36 -0.89 26.21
N GLN A 98 0.08 -1.82 25.31
CA GLN A 98 0.66 -3.16 25.33
C GLN A 98 2.16 -3.15 25.08
N ALA A 99 2.65 -2.34 24.12
CA ALA A 99 4.08 -2.20 23.89
C ALA A 99 4.82 -1.65 25.13
N LYS A 100 4.25 -0.64 25.80
CA LYS A 100 4.81 -0.10 27.05
C LYS A 100 4.85 -1.15 28.17
N ALA A 101 3.82 -1.97 28.29
CA ALA A 101 3.75 -3.05 29.28
C ALA A 101 4.74 -4.19 28.98
N LEU A 102 4.94 -4.51 27.70
CA LEU A 102 5.81 -5.60 27.27
C LEU A 102 7.30 -5.22 27.29
N LEU A 103 7.63 -3.93 27.22
CA LEU A 103 9.01 -3.44 27.27
C LEU A 103 9.81 -3.98 28.48
N PRO A 104 9.38 -3.79 29.75
CA PRO A 104 10.11 -4.33 30.90
C PRO A 104 10.22 -5.86 30.85
N VAL A 105 9.20 -6.57 30.35
CA VAL A 105 9.21 -8.04 30.23
C VAL A 105 10.40 -8.53 29.39
N ILE A 106 10.70 -7.82 28.29
CA ILE A 106 11.81 -8.18 27.39
C ILE A 106 13.16 -7.57 27.79
N THR A 107 13.20 -6.57 28.67
CA THR A 107 14.44 -5.86 29.05
C THR A 107 14.98 -6.19 30.43
N ASP A 108 14.13 -6.51 31.40
CA ASP A 108 14.55 -6.69 32.79
C ASP A 108 15.41 -7.95 32.96
N ASP A 109 16.27 -7.96 33.98
CA ASP A 109 17.28 -9.01 34.16
C ASP A 109 16.69 -10.36 34.61
N GLY A 110 15.56 -10.36 35.33
CA GLY A 110 14.93 -11.58 35.85
C GLY A 110 14.05 -12.30 34.82
N SER A 111 13.95 -13.62 34.90
CA SER A 111 13.09 -14.43 34.02
C SER A 111 11.65 -13.88 33.95
N PRO A 112 11.06 -13.75 32.74
CA PRO A 112 9.75 -13.12 32.59
C PRO A 112 8.65 -14.03 33.17
N ALA A 113 7.68 -13.40 33.86
CA ALA A 113 6.44 -14.07 34.24
C ALA A 113 5.71 -14.61 32.99
N LYS A 114 4.77 -15.54 33.18
CA LYS A 114 3.98 -16.08 32.08
C LYS A 114 3.16 -14.97 31.42
N GLN A 115 3.28 -14.83 30.09
CA GLN A 115 2.50 -13.84 29.32
C GLN A 115 1.05 -14.27 29.10
N SER A 116 0.23 -13.35 28.62
CA SER A 116 -1.23 -13.53 28.42
C SER A 116 -1.58 -14.67 27.47
N ASP A 117 -0.71 -14.95 26.49
CA ASP A 117 -0.89 -16.01 25.51
C ASP A 117 0.44 -16.72 25.24
N SER A 118 0.37 -17.98 24.79
CA SER A 118 1.55 -18.81 24.58
C SER A 118 2.44 -18.35 23.43
N SER A 119 1.87 -17.66 22.43
CA SER A 119 2.65 -17.15 21.29
C SER A 119 3.58 -16.03 21.76
N THR A 120 3.05 -15.06 22.50
CA THR A 120 3.81 -13.94 23.07
C THR A 120 4.82 -14.43 24.10
N ASP A 121 4.46 -15.39 24.96
CA ASP A 121 5.38 -15.96 25.95
C ASP A 121 6.62 -16.59 25.28
N GLU A 122 6.41 -17.41 24.25
CA GLU A 122 7.48 -18.07 23.52
C GLU A 122 8.39 -17.05 22.81
N LEU A 123 7.81 -16.06 22.13
CA LEU A 123 8.57 -15.02 21.44
C LEU A 123 9.40 -14.16 22.41
N VAL A 124 8.84 -13.81 23.56
CA VAL A 124 9.54 -13.05 24.61
C VAL A 124 10.74 -13.84 25.12
N ARG A 125 10.56 -15.13 25.44
CA ARG A 125 11.64 -16.00 25.94
C ARG A 125 12.74 -16.13 24.90
N ARG A 126 12.37 -16.48 23.67
CA ARG A 126 13.31 -16.62 22.56
C ARG A 126 14.09 -15.34 22.30
N TYR A 127 13.44 -14.19 22.29
CA TYR A 127 14.10 -12.90 22.11
C TYR A 127 15.11 -12.62 23.22
N ARG A 128 14.78 -12.91 24.49
CA ARG A 128 15.69 -12.72 25.61
C ARG A 128 16.90 -13.65 25.56
N GLU A 129 16.71 -14.90 25.12
CA GLU A 129 17.81 -15.83 24.86
C GLU A 129 18.81 -15.28 23.86
N GLU A 130 18.33 -14.85 22.69
CA GLU A 130 19.16 -14.29 21.63
C GLU A 130 19.89 -13.00 22.05
N ARG A 131 19.32 -12.26 22.99
CA ARG A 131 19.93 -11.04 23.57
C ARG A 131 20.88 -11.34 24.73
N GLY A 132 21.11 -12.60 25.08
CA GLY A 132 21.99 -13.01 26.18
C GLY A 132 21.44 -12.67 27.58
N ARG A 133 20.10 -12.61 27.74
CA ARG A 133 19.41 -12.20 28.98
C ARG A 133 18.77 -13.37 29.73
N VAL A 134 19.31 -14.58 29.56
CA VAL A 134 18.84 -15.79 30.24
C VAL A 134 19.47 -15.85 31.63
N ARG A 135 18.66 -15.67 32.67
CA ARG A 135 18.99 -16.01 34.05
C ARG A 135 17.78 -16.65 34.72
#